data_AF-A0AAV2PQP6-F1
#
_entry.id   AF-A0AAV2PQP6-F1
#
_cell.length_a   1.000
_cell.length_b   1.000
_cell.length_c   1.000
_cell.angle_alpha   90.00
_cell.angle_beta   90.00
_cell.angle_gamma   90.00
#
_symmetry.space_group_name_H-M   'P 1'
#
loop_
_entity.id
_entity.type
_entity.pdbx_description
1 polymer ?
#
loop_
_entity_poly.entity_id
_entity_poly.type
_entity_poly.pdbx_seq_one_letter_code
_entity_poly.pdbx_strand_id
1 'polypeptide(L)'
;MRKMNWLFSLVFLGTAWSSVYTEEVKVSEAVSLPSLEVIESVLRSSFENVSRKHLLGSGSSRKKHGKGEAQEVMGSLQHGIHAPNANSWKLNCVWEAMNDAANHLNETVFGNRISDLNRILVDGPVGRLCSRLSKSECGADFEAFICDPNYEYRTVDGTCNNLNNSRWGSAPQPFERFLQPDYGDGKESFRKSKKGKELPNPRKISRILSNSKERKTPKVTLMVMQWGQFIDHDVTLTPEREHHEPVDGSKALMCCNEGLIGNSVRLGTDCIPIDVENDAYFKRDDRQCIRFVRSMPTSRGCSFTPMEQINQNTAFVDGSQVYGSEKDVADFVRKGYGGLLNTSEPVGTATSQYLPPRGGDDFEHRCPLPESMQQCFLAGDIRVDEMPGLTAMHTVFIRLHNIIATELSSLNNHWDDEMLFQETRRIVSALIQQITYRDWLPHVLGKDLMKELNLGTANIGYRDTYNPIINPTIRNVFSTAAFRFGHTLLTDFVKAAREEDTLPLEGNFFNISVIQSERTDAASMLKGLSRCPSEPIDGFVANTFTDKLFATPNKKGKFFGLDLVSLNIQ
;
A
#
# COMPACT_ATOMS: atom_id res chain seq x y z
N MET A 1 -11.15 57.50 -30.16
CA MET A 1 -10.09 58.49 -30.47
C MET A 1 -8.76 57.87 -30.01
N ARG A 2 -7.79 57.57 -30.90
CA ARG A 2 -6.58 58.37 -31.20
C ARG A 2 -5.73 58.68 -29.94
N LYS A 3 -4.43 58.38 -29.81
CA LYS A 3 -3.34 57.86 -30.70
C LYS A 3 -2.57 56.71 -29.98
N MET A 4 -1.81 55.77 -30.56
CA MET A 4 -1.39 55.41 -31.95
C MET A 4 -0.21 56.19 -32.61
N ASN A 5 1.05 55.72 -32.44
CA ASN A 5 2.08 55.48 -33.50
C ASN A 5 3.55 55.40 -33.01
N TRP A 6 4.33 54.47 -33.58
CA TRP A 6 5.63 54.58 -34.33
C TRP A 6 6.02 53.10 -34.68
N LEU A 7 6.06 52.57 -35.92
CA LEU A 7 6.80 52.90 -37.17
C LEU A 7 8.32 52.54 -37.07
N PHE A 8 9.02 51.90 -38.03
CA PHE A 8 8.83 51.67 -39.49
C PHE A 8 9.45 50.31 -39.98
N SER A 9 8.77 49.57 -40.89
CA SER A 9 9.27 48.93 -42.17
C SER A 9 10.45 47.92 -42.26
N LEU A 10 10.77 47.15 -43.34
CA LEU A 10 10.28 46.75 -44.72
C LEU A 10 11.08 45.45 -45.13
N VAL A 11 10.87 44.63 -46.20
CA VAL A 11 9.69 44.01 -46.87
C VAL A 11 10.13 43.02 -48.01
N PHE A 12 9.30 42.04 -48.41
CA PHE A 12 9.34 41.20 -49.67
C PHE A 12 10.58 40.29 -49.92
N LEU A 13 10.62 39.26 -50.81
CA LEU A 13 9.68 38.68 -51.82
C LEU A 13 10.02 37.19 -52.12
N GLY A 14 9.05 36.38 -52.59
CA GLY A 14 9.23 35.14 -53.39
C GLY A 14 9.48 33.80 -52.67
N THR A 15 9.08 32.60 -53.12
CA THR A 15 7.98 32.06 -53.98
C THR A 15 8.25 30.55 -54.23
N ALA A 16 7.23 29.71 -53.99
CA ALA A 16 6.89 28.48 -54.74
C ALA A 16 7.62 27.11 -54.53
N TRP A 17 6.75 26.07 -54.47
CA TRP A 17 6.86 24.66 -54.90
C TRP A 17 7.28 23.48 -53.98
N SER A 18 6.29 22.58 -53.81
CA SER A 18 6.29 21.10 -53.84
C SER A 18 6.88 20.20 -52.72
N SER A 19 5.96 19.35 -52.22
CA SER A 19 6.06 17.90 -51.90
C SER A 19 6.83 17.37 -50.67
N VAL A 20 6.03 16.90 -49.69
CA VAL A 20 6.06 15.57 -49.04
C VAL A 20 7.42 14.91 -48.75
N TYR A 21 7.80 14.80 -47.47
CA TYR A 21 7.78 13.51 -46.73
C TYR A 21 7.85 13.74 -45.21
N THR A 22 7.60 12.66 -44.45
CA THR A 22 7.56 12.50 -42.99
C THR A 22 8.73 13.09 -42.20
N GLU A 23 8.48 13.68 -41.03
CA GLU A 23 9.46 13.71 -39.92
C GLU A 23 8.77 13.81 -38.54
N GLU A 24 9.47 13.35 -37.49
CA GLU A 24 8.96 13.19 -36.12
C GLU A 24 9.12 14.46 -35.27
N VAL A 25 8.09 14.85 -34.51
CA VAL A 25 8.20 15.99 -33.57
C VAL A 25 8.88 15.57 -32.27
N LYS A 26 10.20 15.75 -32.21
CA LYS A 26 10.98 15.64 -30.97
C LYS A 26 10.64 16.77 -30.00
N VAL A 27 9.86 16.48 -28.96
CA VAL A 27 9.74 17.35 -27.79
C VAL A 27 11.01 17.22 -26.95
N SER A 28 11.71 18.32 -26.71
CA SER A 28 13.00 18.32 -26.00
C SER A 28 13.05 19.37 -24.88
N GLU A 29 12.55 19.01 -23.71
CA GLU A 29 12.89 19.71 -22.45
C GLU A 29 13.93 18.88 -21.69
N ALA A 30 15.19 19.02 -22.09
CA ALA A 30 16.30 18.41 -21.38
C ALA A 30 16.50 19.12 -20.02
N VAL A 31 16.16 18.43 -18.92
CA VAL A 31 16.58 18.86 -17.58
C VAL A 31 18.10 18.92 -17.57
N SER A 32 18.65 20.14 -17.50
CA SER A 32 20.09 20.36 -17.62
C SER A 32 20.83 19.77 -16.42
N LEU A 33 21.39 18.56 -16.59
CA LEU A 33 22.32 17.96 -15.64
C LEU A 33 23.50 18.94 -15.40
N PRO A 34 24.02 19.04 -14.17
CA PRO A 34 25.22 19.82 -13.91
C PRO A 34 26.38 19.35 -14.80
N SER A 35 27.17 20.28 -15.35
CA SER A 35 28.38 19.88 -16.10
C SER A 35 29.33 19.08 -15.21
N LEU A 36 30.16 18.23 -15.83
CA LEU A 36 31.16 17.44 -15.12
C LEU A 36 32.08 18.31 -14.25
N GLU A 37 32.36 19.54 -14.67
CA GLU A 37 33.14 20.54 -13.93
C GLU A 37 32.45 20.96 -12.62
N VAL A 38 31.12 21.11 -12.61
CA VAL A 38 30.35 21.42 -11.40
C VAL A 38 30.38 20.23 -10.43
N ILE A 39 30.28 19.01 -10.94
CA ILE A 39 30.36 17.78 -10.13
C ILE A 39 31.77 17.65 -9.52
N GLU A 40 32.83 17.81 -10.33
CA GLU A 40 34.21 17.78 -9.84
C GLU A 40 34.49 18.89 -8.82
N SER A 41 33.98 20.11 -9.05
CA SER A 41 34.11 21.23 -8.11
C SER A 41 33.43 20.94 -6.76
N VAL A 42 32.23 20.34 -6.75
CA VAL A 42 31.51 19.97 -5.52
C VAL A 42 32.22 18.84 -4.78
N LEU A 43 32.72 17.82 -5.49
CA LEU A 43 33.51 16.73 -4.91
C LEU A 43 34.82 17.26 -4.29
N ARG A 44 35.60 18.04 -5.06
CA ARG A 44 36.86 18.65 -4.61
C ARG A 44 36.65 19.56 -3.40
N SER A 45 35.62 20.39 -3.40
CA SER A 45 35.24 21.24 -2.25
C SER A 45 34.86 20.42 -1.01
N SER A 46 34.15 19.29 -1.20
CA SER A 46 33.76 18.41 -0.10
C SER A 46 34.97 17.72 0.53
N PHE A 47 35.86 17.14 -0.28
CA PHE A 47 37.12 16.53 0.17
C PHE A 47 38.09 17.54 0.80
N GLU A 48 38.16 18.77 0.28
CA GLU A 48 38.93 19.84 0.92
C GLU A 48 38.37 20.22 2.30
N ASN A 49 37.04 20.28 2.47
CA ASN A 49 36.44 20.59 3.76
C ASN A 49 36.69 19.50 4.82
N VAL A 50 36.63 18.22 4.42
CA VAL A 50 37.02 17.09 5.28
C VAL A 50 38.52 17.18 5.63
N SER A 51 39.37 17.42 4.63
CA SER A 51 40.83 17.54 4.81
C SER A 51 41.22 18.70 5.72
N ARG A 52 40.64 19.89 5.53
CA ARG A 52 40.89 21.08 6.36
C ARG A 52 40.48 20.86 7.81
N LYS A 53 39.32 20.23 8.07
CA LYS A 53 38.89 19.86 9.42
C LYS A 53 39.85 18.88 10.11
N HIS A 54 40.52 18.01 9.36
CA HIS A 54 41.46 17.03 9.95
C HIS A 54 42.88 17.55 10.11
N LEU A 55 43.38 18.39 9.18
CA LEU A 55 44.75 18.91 9.16
C LEU A 55 45.09 19.83 10.34
N LEU A 56 44.08 20.44 10.97
CA LEU A 56 44.18 21.30 12.15
C LEU A 56 44.41 20.55 13.48
N GLY A 57 44.34 19.20 13.50
CA GLY A 57 44.27 18.42 14.74
C GLY A 57 45.21 17.23 14.91
N SER A 58 46.24 17.05 14.06
CA SER A 58 47.12 15.87 14.10
C SER A 58 48.61 16.16 13.82
N GLY A 59 49.48 15.25 14.30
CA GLY A 59 50.94 15.32 14.12
C GLY A 59 51.43 14.89 12.73
N SER A 60 52.69 15.18 12.42
CA SER A 60 53.23 15.16 11.05
C SER A 60 53.31 13.80 10.35
N SER A 61 53.41 12.68 11.07
CA SER A 61 53.53 11.34 10.47
C SER A 61 52.25 10.89 9.77
N ARG A 62 51.08 10.99 10.45
CA ARG A 62 49.77 10.64 9.86
C ARG A 62 49.40 11.51 8.65
N LYS A 63 50.01 12.69 8.48
CA LYS A 63 49.74 13.59 7.32
C LYS A 63 50.31 13.09 5.98
N LYS A 64 51.12 12.02 5.97
CA LYS A 64 51.66 11.44 4.72
C LYS A 64 50.82 10.28 4.15
N HIS A 65 50.37 9.31 4.95
CA HIS A 65 49.55 8.19 4.43
C HIS A 65 48.22 8.66 3.84
N GLY A 66 47.38 9.31 4.64
CA GLY A 66 46.06 9.82 4.20
C GLY A 66 46.09 10.92 3.14
N LYS A 67 47.28 11.32 2.64
CA LYS A 67 47.42 12.09 1.41
C LYS A 67 47.73 11.23 0.18
N GLY A 68 48.51 10.16 0.33
CA GLY A 68 48.76 9.20 -0.75
C GLY A 68 47.47 8.49 -1.17
N GLU A 69 46.79 7.86 -0.20
CA GLU A 69 45.52 7.14 -0.41
C GLU A 69 44.46 8.05 -1.07
N ALA A 70 44.34 9.29 -0.59
CA ALA A 70 43.42 10.28 -1.18
C ALA A 70 43.79 10.70 -2.61
N GLN A 71 45.08 10.74 -2.97
CA GLN A 71 45.50 11.01 -4.35
C GLN A 71 45.31 9.79 -5.27
N GLU A 72 45.42 8.57 -4.74
CA GLU A 72 45.24 7.31 -5.47
C GLU A 72 43.75 7.05 -5.80
N VAL A 73 42.85 7.32 -4.83
CA VAL A 73 41.40 7.34 -5.07
C VAL A 73 41.01 8.41 -6.10
N MET A 74 41.56 9.63 -6.01
CA MET A 74 41.29 10.68 -6.99
C MET A 74 41.83 10.35 -8.40
N GLY A 75 43.00 9.71 -8.50
CA GLY A 75 43.57 9.26 -9.78
C GLY A 75 42.72 8.17 -10.45
N SER A 76 42.12 7.29 -9.65
CA SER A 76 41.19 6.26 -10.09
C SER A 76 39.87 6.88 -10.59
N LEU A 77 39.31 7.83 -9.83
CA LEU A 77 38.11 8.59 -10.22
C LEU A 77 38.30 9.34 -11.55
N GLN A 78 39.44 10.01 -11.76
CA GLN A 78 39.69 10.75 -13.01
C GLN A 78 39.77 9.84 -14.24
N HIS A 79 40.25 8.60 -14.12
CA HIS A 79 40.28 7.65 -15.25
C HIS A 79 38.87 7.17 -15.65
N GLY A 80 37.95 6.99 -14.71
CA GLY A 80 36.57 6.57 -15.02
C GLY A 80 35.73 7.62 -15.75
N ILE A 81 36.05 8.90 -15.56
CA ILE A 81 35.23 10.03 -16.04
C ILE A 81 35.38 10.28 -17.55
N HIS A 82 36.57 10.10 -18.13
CA HIS A 82 36.89 10.58 -19.49
C HIS A 82 36.45 9.69 -20.67
N ALA A 83 35.72 8.58 -20.46
CA ALA A 83 35.25 7.74 -21.57
C ALA A 83 34.08 8.39 -22.36
N PRO A 84 34.09 8.45 -23.72
CA PRO A 84 33.22 9.39 -24.47
C PRO A 84 31.70 9.17 -24.41
N ASN A 85 31.22 7.94 -24.17
CA ASN A 85 29.80 7.66 -23.96
C ASN A 85 29.54 7.43 -22.47
N ALA A 86 28.50 8.05 -21.91
CA ALA A 86 28.24 8.07 -20.46
C ALA A 86 26.82 7.62 -20.12
N ASN A 87 26.67 6.36 -19.74
CA ASN A 87 25.47 5.83 -19.10
C ASN A 87 25.61 5.94 -17.56
N SER A 88 24.50 5.82 -16.85
CA SER A 88 24.35 6.04 -15.39
C SER A 88 25.38 5.34 -14.50
N TRP A 89 25.86 4.15 -14.87
CA TRP A 89 26.81 3.35 -14.08
C TRP A 89 28.08 4.10 -13.65
N LYS A 90 28.49 5.17 -14.35
CA LYS A 90 29.63 6.01 -13.93
C LYS A 90 29.37 6.74 -12.61
N LEU A 91 28.12 7.12 -12.31
CA LEU A 91 27.74 7.72 -11.03
C LEU A 91 27.69 6.67 -9.91
N ASN A 92 27.29 5.43 -10.23
CA ASN A 92 27.37 4.30 -9.28
C ASN A 92 28.81 4.08 -8.83
N CYS A 93 29.76 4.11 -9.77
CA CYS A 93 31.19 3.97 -9.46
C CYS A 93 31.72 5.09 -8.53
N VAL A 94 31.19 6.33 -8.65
CA VAL A 94 31.50 7.42 -7.70
C VAL A 94 30.86 7.17 -6.33
N TRP A 95 29.61 6.72 -6.26
CA TRP A 95 28.95 6.39 -4.98
C TRP A 95 29.63 5.22 -4.27
N GLU A 96 29.92 4.13 -4.98
CA GLU A 96 30.63 2.96 -4.44
C GLU A 96 32.03 3.34 -3.96
N ALA A 97 32.83 4.07 -4.77
CA ALA A 97 34.14 4.54 -4.35
C ALA A 97 34.09 5.49 -3.14
N MET A 98 33.07 6.36 -3.04
CA MET A 98 32.87 7.23 -1.87
C MET A 98 32.42 6.46 -0.63
N ASN A 99 31.58 5.44 -0.78
CA ASN A 99 31.03 4.65 0.33
C ASN A 99 32.05 3.62 0.84
N ASP A 100 32.83 3.01 -0.05
CA ASP A 100 33.94 2.12 0.31
C ASP A 100 35.11 2.91 0.92
N ALA A 101 35.43 4.11 0.40
CA ALA A 101 36.36 5.01 1.08
C ALA A 101 35.84 5.47 2.46
N ALA A 102 34.52 5.68 2.61
CA ALA A 102 33.94 5.96 3.93
C ALA A 102 34.07 4.76 4.88
N ASN A 103 33.91 3.53 4.40
CA ASN A 103 34.11 2.30 5.18
C ASN A 103 35.58 2.09 5.56
N HIS A 104 36.53 2.28 4.64
CA HIS A 104 37.97 2.24 4.95
C HIS A 104 38.38 3.30 5.98
N LEU A 105 37.78 4.50 5.94
CA LEU A 105 37.98 5.55 6.95
C LEU A 105 37.28 5.23 8.30
N ASN A 106 36.20 4.45 8.26
CA ASN A 106 35.46 3.98 9.45
C ASN A 106 36.31 2.98 10.26
N GLU A 107 36.95 2.00 9.59
CA GLU A 107 37.82 1.03 10.26
C GLU A 107 39.11 1.64 10.83
N THR A 108 39.62 2.74 10.24
CA THR A 108 40.97 3.24 10.53
C THR A 108 41.06 4.48 11.44
N VAL A 109 40.03 5.35 11.50
CA VAL A 109 40.20 6.69 12.12
C VAL A 109 39.08 7.18 13.05
N PHE A 110 37.79 6.97 12.75
CA PHE A 110 36.72 7.87 13.25
C PHE A 110 35.87 7.38 14.44
N GLY A 111 36.52 7.13 15.58
CA GLY A 111 35.81 6.98 16.86
C GLY A 111 34.95 8.20 17.22
N ASN A 112 33.67 7.95 17.52
CA ASN A 112 32.71 8.89 18.14
C ASN A 112 32.32 10.17 17.36
N ARG A 113 32.45 10.22 16.02
CA ARG A 113 31.83 11.30 15.18
C ARG A 113 30.95 10.81 14.03
N ILE A 114 30.53 9.54 14.10
CA ILE A 114 29.78 8.82 13.05
C ILE A 114 28.50 9.56 12.62
N SER A 115 27.79 10.20 13.56
CA SER A 115 26.55 10.94 13.30
C SER A 115 26.72 12.13 12.36
N ASP A 116 27.85 12.85 12.45
CA ASP A 116 28.09 14.03 11.58
C ASP A 116 28.43 13.62 10.15
N LEU A 117 29.13 12.48 9.96
CA LEU A 117 29.49 12.01 8.62
C LEU A 117 28.26 11.47 7.87
N ASN A 118 27.45 10.63 8.50
CA ASN A 118 26.21 10.14 7.91
C ASN A 118 25.25 11.28 7.58
N ARG A 119 25.11 12.28 8.46
CA ARG A 119 24.28 13.48 8.17
C ARG A 119 24.83 14.30 7.00
N ILE A 120 26.15 14.34 6.77
CA ILE A 120 26.74 15.04 5.62
C ILE A 120 26.61 14.23 4.32
N LEU A 121 26.62 12.90 4.39
CA LEU A 121 26.46 12.04 3.20
C LEU A 121 24.98 11.91 2.78
N VAL A 122 24.06 11.76 3.74
CA VAL A 122 22.61 11.62 3.50
C VAL A 122 21.91 12.97 3.34
N ASP A 123 22.05 13.89 4.31
CA ASP A 123 21.39 15.20 4.27
C ASP A 123 22.26 16.30 3.62
N GLY A 124 23.36 15.92 2.97
CA GLY A 124 24.23 16.84 2.23
C GLY A 124 23.77 17.11 0.79
N PRO A 125 24.56 17.89 0.03
CA PRO A 125 24.32 18.09 -1.40
C PRO A 125 24.35 16.77 -2.19
N VAL A 126 25.25 15.85 -1.81
CA VAL A 126 25.42 14.54 -2.49
C VAL A 126 24.22 13.63 -2.24
N GLY A 127 23.82 13.38 -0.98
CA GLY A 127 22.64 12.57 -0.69
C GLY A 127 21.34 13.13 -1.26
N ARG A 128 21.17 14.46 -1.30
CA ARG A 128 20.06 15.10 -2.04
C ARG A 128 20.14 14.92 -3.56
N LEU A 129 21.34 14.85 -4.14
CA LEU A 129 21.53 14.57 -5.57
C LEU A 129 21.22 13.09 -5.86
N CYS A 130 21.76 12.16 -5.07
CA CYS A 130 21.47 10.73 -5.16
C CYS A 130 19.99 10.41 -4.93
N SER A 131 19.29 11.11 -4.01
CA SER A 131 17.85 10.94 -3.79
C SER A 131 16.99 11.52 -4.93
N ARG A 132 17.51 12.48 -5.70
CA ARG A 132 16.88 12.94 -6.96
C ARG A 132 17.14 11.94 -8.09
N LEU A 133 18.36 11.43 -8.21
CA LEU A 133 18.74 10.43 -9.21
C LEU A 133 18.00 9.10 -8.96
N SER A 134 17.86 8.64 -7.71
CA SER A 134 17.04 7.47 -7.40
C SER A 134 15.54 7.70 -7.66
N LYS A 135 15.05 8.95 -7.67
CA LYS A 135 13.67 9.23 -8.12
C LYS A 135 13.51 9.15 -9.64
N SER A 136 14.57 9.35 -10.43
CA SER A 136 14.57 9.14 -11.89
C SER A 136 15.02 7.73 -12.32
N GLU A 137 15.74 6.98 -11.48
CA GLU A 137 16.25 5.63 -11.81
C GLU A 137 15.49 4.49 -11.09
N CYS A 138 14.72 4.80 -10.04
CA CYS A 138 13.91 3.83 -9.27
C CYS A 138 12.42 4.18 -9.17
N GLY A 139 12.01 5.35 -9.66
CA GLY A 139 10.74 5.41 -10.36
C GLY A 139 10.91 4.70 -11.70
N ALA A 140 9.84 4.13 -12.26
CA ALA A 140 9.82 3.95 -13.71
C ALA A 140 9.81 5.34 -14.37
N ASP A 141 10.17 5.42 -15.65
CA ASP A 141 9.96 6.62 -16.47
C ASP A 141 8.44 6.85 -16.66
N PHE A 142 7.81 7.39 -15.61
CA PHE A 142 6.39 7.67 -15.58
C PHE A 142 6.12 8.95 -16.37
N GLU A 143 5.59 8.79 -17.58
CA GLU A 143 5.08 9.89 -18.39
C GLU A 143 4.19 10.83 -17.56
N ALA A 144 4.34 12.13 -17.78
CA ALA A 144 3.55 13.14 -17.10
C ALA A 144 2.10 13.06 -17.59
N PHE A 145 1.22 12.43 -16.81
CA PHE A 145 -0.21 12.33 -17.12
C PHE A 145 -0.80 13.72 -17.39
N ILE A 146 -1.26 13.93 -18.62
CA ILE A 146 -2.00 15.13 -19.03
C ILE A 146 -3.43 14.97 -18.53
N CYS A 147 -3.72 15.56 -17.38
CA CYS A 147 -5.07 15.60 -16.81
C CYS A 147 -5.95 16.60 -17.55
N ASP A 148 -7.15 16.20 -17.94
CA ASP A 148 -8.20 17.15 -18.32
C ASP A 148 -8.82 17.77 -17.04
N PRO A 149 -8.66 19.08 -16.80
CA PRO A 149 -9.25 19.74 -15.62
C PRO A 149 -10.78 19.87 -15.70
N ASN A 150 -11.40 19.52 -16.84
CA ASN A 150 -12.85 19.57 -17.05
C ASN A 150 -13.53 18.20 -16.91
N TYR A 151 -12.77 17.12 -16.70
CA TYR A 151 -13.33 15.77 -16.55
C TYR A 151 -14.07 15.64 -15.20
N GLU A 152 -15.38 15.41 -15.25
CA GLU A 152 -16.27 15.51 -14.08
C GLU A 152 -16.17 14.36 -13.06
N TYR A 153 -15.47 13.28 -13.42
CA TYR A 153 -15.47 12.02 -12.67
C TYR A 153 -14.09 11.66 -12.13
N ARG A 154 -14.07 10.82 -11.09
CA ARG A 154 -12.83 10.22 -10.60
C ARG A 154 -12.36 9.18 -11.61
N THR A 155 -11.06 9.13 -11.90
CA THR A 155 -10.49 7.94 -12.57
C THR A 155 -10.70 6.71 -11.68
N VAL A 156 -10.45 5.52 -12.20
CA VAL A 156 -10.52 4.27 -11.41
C VAL A 156 -9.34 4.17 -10.43
N ASP A 157 -8.16 4.57 -10.89
CA ASP A 157 -6.90 4.48 -10.13
C ASP A 157 -6.65 5.67 -9.19
N GLY A 158 -7.51 6.68 -9.15
CA GLY A 158 -7.33 7.90 -8.37
C GLY A 158 -6.31 8.91 -8.91
N THR A 159 -5.77 8.71 -10.12
CA THR A 159 -4.97 9.74 -10.81
C THR A 159 -5.78 11.02 -11.09
N CYS A 160 -5.06 12.10 -11.38
CA CYS A 160 -5.59 13.42 -11.70
C CYS A 160 -6.43 14.13 -10.61
N ASN A 161 -6.66 13.52 -9.43
CA ASN A 161 -7.32 14.17 -8.30
C ASN A 161 -6.57 15.44 -7.80
N ASN A 162 -5.25 15.49 -7.98
CA ASN A 162 -4.44 16.69 -7.78
C ASN A 162 -3.79 17.10 -9.11
N LEU A 163 -4.30 18.14 -9.74
CA LEU A 163 -3.85 18.58 -11.08
C LEU A 163 -2.36 19.02 -11.11
N ASN A 164 -1.80 19.44 -9.98
CA ASN A 164 -0.38 19.80 -9.88
C ASN A 164 0.55 18.59 -9.63
N ASN A 165 -0.01 17.49 -9.12
CA ASN A 165 0.69 16.26 -8.77
C ASN A 165 -0.21 15.07 -9.16
N SER A 166 -0.36 14.82 -10.46
CA SER A 166 -1.38 13.91 -11.03
C SER A 166 -1.38 12.47 -10.52
N ARG A 167 -0.34 12.06 -9.78
CA ARG A 167 -0.20 10.76 -9.11
C ARG A 167 -0.51 10.78 -7.61
N TRP A 168 -0.65 11.92 -6.95
CA TRP A 168 -0.88 11.98 -5.50
C TRP A 168 -2.20 11.29 -5.10
N GLY A 169 -2.08 10.22 -4.31
CA GLY A 169 -3.19 9.37 -3.89
C GLY A 169 -3.61 8.27 -4.88
N SER A 170 -2.93 8.10 -6.02
CA SER A 170 -3.30 7.05 -6.99
C SER A 170 -2.79 5.67 -6.60
N ALA A 171 -3.47 4.64 -7.10
CA ALA A 171 -2.99 3.27 -7.16
C ALA A 171 -2.10 3.02 -8.41
N PRO A 172 -1.28 1.96 -8.42
CA PRO A 172 -0.62 1.37 -7.25
C PRO A 172 0.66 2.18 -6.92
N GLN A 173 0.90 2.49 -5.64
CA GLN A 173 1.99 3.42 -5.24
C GLN A 173 2.66 3.11 -3.89
N PRO A 174 3.89 3.60 -3.65
CA PRO A 174 4.49 3.59 -2.31
C PRO A 174 3.59 4.28 -1.28
N PHE A 175 3.50 3.69 -0.09
CA PHE A 175 2.98 4.41 1.08
C PHE A 175 3.89 5.59 1.46
N GLU A 176 3.28 6.69 1.90
CA GLU A 176 4.01 7.82 2.50
C GLU A 176 4.54 7.47 3.91
N ARG A 177 5.50 8.25 4.42
CA ARG A 177 6.03 8.05 5.79
C ARG A 177 6.11 9.34 6.60
N PHE A 178 5.75 9.24 7.89
CA PHE A 178 6.04 10.29 8.89
C PHE A 178 7.50 10.28 9.37
N LEU A 179 8.16 9.13 9.32
CA LEU A 179 9.51 8.88 9.83
C LEU A 179 10.24 7.93 8.88
N GLN A 180 11.57 8.05 8.79
CA GLN A 180 12.40 7.13 8.01
C GLN A 180 12.22 5.67 8.48
N PRO A 181 12.24 4.68 7.57
CA PRO A 181 12.12 3.27 7.93
C PRO A 181 13.32 2.79 8.76
N ASP A 182 13.08 1.83 9.64
CA ASP A 182 14.03 1.37 10.66
C ASP A 182 14.31 -0.13 10.49
N TYR A 183 15.07 -0.46 9.44
CA TYR A 183 15.55 -1.81 9.13
C TYR A 183 16.91 -2.08 9.79
N GLY A 184 17.22 -3.34 10.11
CA GLY A 184 18.41 -3.74 10.89
C GLY A 184 19.77 -3.44 10.24
N ASP A 185 19.76 -3.17 8.94
CA ASP A 185 20.85 -2.83 8.01
C ASP A 185 20.62 -1.47 7.32
N GLY A 186 19.54 -0.76 7.69
CA GLY A 186 19.07 0.44 7.01
C GLY A 186 18.48 0.22 5.62
N LYS A 187 18.32 -1.02 5.14
CA LYS A 187 17.79 -1.33 3.80
C LYS A 187 16.53 -2.18 3.85
N GLU A 188 16.65 -3.43 4.32
CA GLU A 188 15.55 -4.39 4.29
C GLU A 188 15.58 -5.50 5.33
N SER A 189 16.68 -5.69 6.05
CA SER A 189 16.74 -6.72 7.11
C SER A 189 15.84 -6.35 8.29
N PHE A 190 15.35 -7.36 9.01
CA PHE A 190 14.43 -7.15 10.13
C PHE A 190 15.08 -6.29 11.23
N ARG A 191 14.30 -5.35 11.77
CA ARG A 191 14.74 -4.40 12.79
C ARG A 191 15.30 -5.16 13.99
N LYS A 192 16.49 -4.75 14.46
CA LYS A 192 17.10 -5.30 15.68
C LYS A 192 16.84 -4.39 16.88
N SER A 193 16.98 -4.94 18.08
CA SER A 193 16.96 -4.15 19.31
C SER A 193 18.13 -3.16 19.36
N LYS A 194 18.03 -2.11 20.19
CA LYS A 194 19.11 -1.12 20.46
C LYS A 194 20.42 -1.72 21.02
N LYS A 195 20.50 -3.05 21.21
CA LYS A 195 21.69 -3.80 21.63
C LYS A 195 22.17 -4.80 20.56
N GLY A 196 21.73 -4.67 19.31
CA GLY A 196 22.10 -5.54 18.19
C GLY A 196 21.49 -6.95 18.22
N LYS A 197 20.67 -7.28 19.24
CA LYS A 197 19.99 -8.58 19.37
C LYS A 197 18.64 -8.56 18.64
N GLU A 198 18.18 -9.74 18.21
CA GLU A 198 16.84 -9.93 17.65
C GLU A 198 15.72 -9.45 18.60
N LEU A 199 14.57 -9.14 18.02
CA LEU A 199 13.37 -8.72 18.77
C LEU A 199 12.65 -9.93 19.40
N PRO A 200 11.76 -9.72 20.39
CA PRO A 200 10.95 -10.80 20.95
C PRO A 200 10.02 -11.40 19.90
N ASN A 201 9.91 -12.73 19.88
CA ASN A 201 9.00 -13.46 19.00
C ASN A 201 7.54 -12.91 19.08
N PRO A 202 6.90 -12.56 17.95
CA PRO A 202 5.53 -12.02 17.90
C PRO A 202 4.49 -12.85 18.68
N ARG A 203 4.54 -14.18 18.58
CA ARG A 203 3.62 -15.08 19.28
C ARG A 203 3.70 -14.93 20.79
N LYS A 204 4.91 -14.69 21.32
CA LYS A 204 5.10 -14.44 22.75
C LYS A 204 4.46 -13.12 23.18
N ILE A 205 4.40 -12.12 22.30
CA ILE A 205 3.72 -10.84 22.57
C ILE A 205 2.20 -11.04 22.48
N SER A 206 1.70 -11.69 21.42
CA SER A 206 0.29 -12.07 21.26
C SER A 206 -0.25 -12.80 22.50
N ARG A 207 0.41 -13.87 22.96
CA ARG A 207 0.01 -14.59 24.19
C ARG A 207 0.05 -13.75 25.48
N ILE A 208 0.77 -12.63 25.53
CA ILE A 208 0.74 -11.73 26.70
C ILE A 208 -0.50 -10.83 26.62
N LEU A 209 -0.83 -10.32 25.43
CA LEU A 209 -1.98 -9.44 25.18
C LEU A 209 -3.32 -10.17 25.36
N SER A 210 -3.52 -11.32 24.70
CA SER A 210 -4.77 -12.10 24.79
C SER A 210 -5.07 -12.68 26.18
N ASN A 211 -4.10 -12.66 27.10
CA ASN A 211 -4.28 -13.09 28.49
C ASN A 211 -4.65 -11.94 29.45
N SER A 212 -4.95 -10.73 28.95
CA SER A 212 -5.44 -9.62 29.78
C SER A 212 -6.73 -10.00 30.53
N LYS A 213 -6.75 -9.75 31.84
CA LYS A 213 -7.92 -9.96 32.70
C LYS A 213 -8.79 -8.72 32.85
N GLU A 214 -8.27 -7.54 32.49
CA GLU A 214 -9.00 -6.28 32.52
C GLU A 214 -9.65 -6.06 31.15
N ARG A 215 -10.88 -6.55 30.99
CA ARG A 215 -11.75 -6.21 29.85
C ARG A 215 -12.59 -4.98 30.17
N LYS A 216 -12.70 -4.04 29.24
CA LYS A 216 -13.64 -2.91 29.34
C LYS A 216 -15.04 -3.33 28.89
N THR A 217 -16.07 -2.57 29.26
CA THR A 217 -17.41 -2.72 28.70
C THR A 217 -17.45 -2.22 27.25
N PRO A 218 -18.01 -2.99 26.29
CA PRO A 218 -18.28 -2.49 24.94
C PRO A 218 -19.15 -1.24 24.94
N LYS A 219 -18.88 -0.33 24.00
CA LYS A 219 -19.60 0.95 23.84
C LYS A 219 -20.18 1.18 22.44
N VAL A 220 -19.91 0.26 21.52
CA VAL A 220 -20.30 0.31 20.11
C VAL A 220 -20.83 -1.06 19.68
N THR A 221 -21.58 -1.08 18.59
CA THR A 221 -21.99 -2.32 17.93
C THR A 221 -20.89 -2.84 17.02
N LEU A 222 -20.95 -4.13 16.67
CA LEU A 222 -19.97 -4.78 15.79
C LEU A 222 -19.95 -4.16 14.37
N MET A 223 -21.00 -3.42 13.98
CA MET A 223 -21.01 -2.57 12.79
C MET A 223 -19.88 -1.51 12.78
N VAL A 224 -19.42 -1.01 13.93
CA VAL A 224 -18.28 -0.06 13.97
C VAL A 224 -16.97 -0.74 13.58
N MET A 225 -16.78 -2.02 13.93
CA MET A 225 -15.69 -2.85 13.40
C MET A 225 -15.87 -3.05 11.90
N GLN A 226 -17.06 -3.49 11.49
CA GLN A 226 -17.32 -3.91 10.10
C GLN A 226 -17.19 -2.76 9.10
N TRP A 227 -17.65 -1.56 9.46
CA TRP A 227 -17.44 -0.34 8.66
C TRP A 227 -15.96 0.04 8.62
N GLY A 228 -15.22 -0.14 9.73
CA GLY A 228 -13.76 0.07 9.76
C GLY A 228 -13.01 -0.81 8.77
N GLN A 229 -13.31 -2.11 8.72
CA GLN A 229 -12.76 -3.05 7.74
C GLN A 229 -13.16 -2.66 6.30
N PHE A 230 -14.43 -2.34 6.07
CA PHE A 230 -14.92 -1.92 4.75
C PHE A 230 -14.28 -0.63 4.23
N ILE A 231 -13.86 0.28 5.12
CA ILE A 231 -13.10 1.49 4.78
C ILE A 231 -11.59 1.24 4.68
N ASP A 232 -10.99 0.35 5.49
CA ASP A 232 -9.60 -0.06 5.28
C ASP A 232 -9.41 -0.62 3.87
N HIS A 233 -10.39 -1.41 3.42
CA HIS A 233 -10.38 -2.01 2.09
C HIS A 233 -10.68 -0.99 0.97
N ASP A 234 -11.20 0.20 1.28
CA ASP A 234 -11.31 1.32 0.32
C ASP A 234 -9.93 1.94 0.05
N VAL A 235 -9.14 2.17 1.12
CA VAL A 235 -7.92 3.00 1.06
C VAL A 235 -6.59 2.24 1.16
N THR A 236 -6.56 0.96 1.58
CA THR A 236 -5.31 0.20 1.75
C THR A 236 -5.41 -1.26 1.29
N LEU A 237 -4.49 -1.69 0.43
CA LEU A 237 -4.20 -3.08 0.10
C LEU A 237 -2.69 -3.25 -0.07
N THR A 238 -2.06 -4.09 0.76
CA THR A 238 -0.63 -4.41 0.65
C THR A 238 -0.46 -5.88 0.26
N PRO A 239 -0.07 -6.20 -0.99
CA PRO A 239 0.13 -7.58 -1.40
C PRO A 239 1.35 -8.22 -0.72
N GLU A 240 1.30 -9.53 -0.50
CA GLU A 240 2.49 -10.34 -0.24
C GLU A 240 3.41 -10.36 -1.48
N ARG A 241 4.69 -10.70 -1.32
CA ARG A 241 5.54 -11.05 -2.46
C ARG A 241 5.04 -12.33 -3.12
N GLU A 242 4.57 -12.23 -4.35
CA GLU A 242 4.30 -13.39 -5.17
C GLU A 242 5.60 -14.11 -5.53
N HIS A 243 5.61 -15.40 -5.22
CA HIS A 243 6.52 -16.36 -5.81
C HIS A 243 5.64 -17.31 -6.64
N HIS A 244 5.44 -16.98 -7.92
CA HIS A 244 4.78 -17.87 -8.88
C HIS A 244 5.41 -19.26 -8.78
N GLU A 245 4.62 -20.33 -8.95
CA GLU A 245 5.20 -21.68 -9.08
C GLU A 245 6.17 -21.67 -10.27
N PRO A 246 7.46 -22.00 -10.09
CA PRO A 246 8.39 -21.98 -11.21
C PRO A 246 7.94 -22.93 -12.32
N VAL A 247 8.23 -22.57 -13.56
CA VAL A 247 7.73 -23.25 -14.78
C VAL A 247 8.19 -24.73 -14.88
N ASP A 248 9.08 -25.18 -13.99
CA ASP A 248 9.48 -26.58 -13.82
C ASP A 248 8.53 -27.44 -12.95
N GLY A 249 7.48 -26.85 -12.38
CA GLY A 249 6.51 -27.54 -11.52
C GLY A 249 6.98 -27.74 -10.07
N SER A 250 8.02 -27.02 -9.63
CA SER A 250 8.36 -26.92 -8.21
C SER A 250 7.30 -26.10 -7.44
N LYS A 251 7.04 -26.50 -6.20
CA LYS A 251 5.92 -25.95 -5.40
C LYS A 251 6.15 -24.50 -4.99
N ALA A 252 5.06 -23.72 -4.95
CA ALA A 252 5.02 -22.38 -4.36
C ALA A 252 5.76 -22.29 -3.01
N LEU A 253 6.42 -21.15 -2.75
CA LEU A 253 7.39 -21.01 -1.66
C LEU A 253 6.79 -21.28 -0.27
N MET A 254 7.07 -22.46 0.27
CA MET A 254 6.50 -22.95 1.53
C MET A 254 7.24 -22.39 2.76
N CYS A 255 6.95 -21.14 3.13
CA CYS A 255 7.62 -20.46 4.26
C CYS A 255 7.48 -21.12 5.65
N CYS A 256 6.67 -22.17 5.80
CA CYS A 256 6.58 -22.96 7.02
C CYS A 256 6.31 -24.43 6.68
N ASN A 257 7.27 -25.30 7.01
CA ASN A 257 7.19 -26.77 6.99
C ASN A 257 8.03 -27.31 8.16
N GLU A 258 7.80 -28.57 8.52
CA GLU A 258 8.61 -29.33 9.49
C GLU A 258 10.11 -29.21 9.16
N GLY A 259 10.93 -28.85 10.16
CA GLY A 259 12.39 -28.79 10.02
C GLY A 259 12.98 -27.62 9.22
N LEU A 260 12.19 -26.61 8.80
CA LEU A 260 12.73 -25.40 8.16
C LEU A 260 13.18 -24.29 9.14
N ILE A 261 12.77 -24.36 10.40
CA ILE A 261 13.14 -23.34 11.40
C ILE A 261 14.64 -23.37 11.66
N GLY A 262 15.28 -22.19 11.57
CA GLY A 262 16.73 -22.04 11.69
C GLY A 262 17.53 -22.27 10.40
N ASN A 263 16.90 -22.73 9.30
CA ASN A 263 17.58 -23.00 8.03
C ASN A 263 17.34 -21.87 7.00
N SER A 264 17.78 -20.66 7.33
CA SER A 264 17.55 -19.44 6.55
C SER A 264 18.00 -19.52 5.09
N VAL A 265 19.03 -20.31 4.79
CA VAL A 265 19.56 -20.52 3.43
C VAL A 265 18.52 -21.13 2.47
N ARG A 266 17.51 -21.85 2.98
CA ARG A 266 16.46 -22.48 2.16
C ARG A 266 15.16 -21.69 2.03
N LEU A 267 14.99 -20.63 2.82
CA LEU A 267 13.74 -19.86 2.91
C LEU A 267 13.77 -18.55 2.08
N GLY A 268 14.96 -18.09 1.68
CA GLY A 268 15.13 -16.78 1.05
C GLY A 268 14.96 -15.62 2.04
N THR A 269 15.05 -14.38 1.53
CA THR A 269 14.87 -13.15 2.33
C THR A 269 13.42 -12.81 2.65
N ASP A 270 12.48 -13.56 2.06
CA ASP A 270 11.08 -13.18 1.91
C ASP A 270 10.12 -14.03 2.74
N CYS A 271 10.57 -15.21 3.18
CA CYS A 271 9.92 -16.03 4.21
C CYS A 271 10.54 -15.76 5.58
N ILE A 272 9.77 -15.23 6.53
CA ILE A 272 10.20 -15.14 7.94
C ILE A 272 9.10 -15.74 8.83
N PRO A 273 9.01 -17.09 8.92
CA PRO A 273 8.00 -17.75 9.74
C PRO A 273 8.09 -17.34 11.21
N ILE A 274 6.94 -17.21 11.86
CA ILE A 274 6.83 -16.98 13.30
C ILE A 274 6.94 -18.34 13.98
N ASP A 275 7.99 -18.54 14.79
CA ASP A 275 8.21 -19.75 15.58
C ASP A 275 7.13 -19.92 16.66
N VAL A 276 6.55 -21.11 16.74
CA VAL A 276 5.55 -21.51 17.73
C VAL A 276 5.81 -22.92 18.30
N GLU A 277 6.99 -23.51 18.10
CA GLU A 277 7.33 -24.89 18.54
C GLU A 277 7.17 -25.08 20.07
N ASN A 278 7.32 -24.00 20.82
CA ASN A 278 7.20 -23.95 22.27
C ASN A 278 5.92 -23.24 22.75
N ASP A 279 4.96 -22.98 21.86
CA ASP A 279 3.66 -22.40 22.20
C ASP A 279 2.67 -23.46 22.73
N ALA A 280 1.99 -23.15 23.84
CA ALA A 280 1.13 -24.09 24.55
C ALA A 280 -0.19 -24.42 23.83
N TYR A 281 -0.52 -23.75 22.72
CA TYR A 281 -1.62 -24.11 21.82
C TYR A 281 -1.06 -24.89 20.63
N PHE A 282 -0.22 -24.27 19.80
CA PHE A 282 0.26 -24.85 18.53
C PHE A 282 1.05 -26.16 18.68
N LYS A 283 1.76 -26.35 19.80
CA LYS A 283 2.47 -27.61 20.11
C LYS A 283 1.56 -28.84 20.21
N ARG A 284 0.26 -28.66 20.46
CA ARG A 284 -0.74 -29.76 20.48
C ARG A 284 -0.99 -30.34 19.09
N ASP A 285 -0.80 -29.51 18.07
CA ASP A 285 -1.07 -29.83 16.68
C ASP A 285 0.19 -30.24 15.89
N ASP A 286 1.31 -30.45 16.59
CA ASP A 286 2.66 -30.71 16.06
C ASP A 286 3.22 -29.52 15.24
N ARG A 287 2.71 -28.31 15.46
CA ARG A 287 3.08 -27.11 14.69
C ARG A 287 4.32 -26.44 15.26
N GLN A 288 5.35 -26.34 14.43
CA GLN A 288 6.58 -25.58 14.74
C GLN A 288 6.47 -24.09 14.34
N CYS A 289 5.71 -23.72 13.29
CA CYS A 289 5.64 -22.34 12.78
C CYS A 289 4.24 -21.91 12.29
N ILE A 290 4.07 -20.59 12.18
CA ILE A 290 3.05 -19.88 11.39
C ILE A 290 3.71 -19.34 10.11
N ARG A 291 3.03 -19.43 8.96
CA ARG A 291 3.49 -18.86 7.67
C ARG A 291 3.46 -17.33 7.73
N PHE A 292 4.51 -16.68 7.23
CA PHE A 292 4.54 -15.25 6.94
C PHE A 292 5.43 -15.00 5.72
N VAL A 293 4.93 -14.24 4.75
CA VAL A 293 5.66 -13.74 3.58
C VAL A 293 5.72 -12.22 3.69
N ARG A 294 6.86 -11.63 3.30
CA ARG A 294 7.02 -10.16 3.27
C ARG A 294 6.09 -9.50 2.27
N SER A 295 5.64 -8.29 2.58
CA SER A 295 4.97 -7.40 1.63
C SER A 295 5.81 -7.14 0.36
N MET A 296 5.13 -6.93 -0.76
CA MET A 296 5.76 -6.56 -2.03
C MET A 296 6.48 -5.20 -1.95
N PRO A 297 7.73 -5.10 -2.43
CA PRO A 297 8.44 -3.84 -2.50
C PRO A 297 8.01 -3.03 -3.73
N THR A 298 8.05 -1.71 -3.65
CA THR A 298 7.75 -0.83 -4.79
C THR A 298 8.81 -0.89 -5.88
N SER A 299 10.08 -1.09 -5.51
CA SER A 299 11.21 -1.15 -6.44
C SER A 299 11.80 -2.56 -6.52
N ARG A 300 11.44 -3.32 -7.57
CA ARG A 300 12.10 -4.58 -7.93
C ARG A 300 13.53 -4.31 -8.45
N GLY A 301 14.50 -4.18 -7.53
CA GLY A 301 15.94 -4.17 -7.86
C GLY A 301 16.76 -2.95 -7.42
N CYS A 302 16.15 -1.87 -6.93
CA CYS A 302 16.91 -0.70 -6.47
C CYS A 302 17.48 -0.90 -5.06
N SER A 303 18.78 -1.23 -4.99
CA SER A 303 19.51 -1.51 -3.76
C SER A 303 19.95 -0.27 -2.97
N PHE A 304 19.69 0.94 -3.46
CA PHE A 304 20.21 2.20 -2.91
C PHE A 304 19.29 2.89 -1.89
N THR A 305 18.00 2.57 -1.90
CA THR A 305 17.01 3.10 -0.95
C THR A 305 16.56 2.02 0.03
N PRO A 306 16.09 2.39 1.24
CA PRO A 306 15.34 1.47 2.09
C PRO A 306 14.09 0.94 1.40
N MET A 307 13.63 -0.24 1.81
CA MET A 307 12.45 -0.87 1.21
C MET A 307 11.15 -0.14 1.53
N GLU A 308 10.46 0.32 0.49
CA GLU A 308 9.09 0.81 0.59
C GLU A 308 8.08 -0.24 0.13
N GLN A 309 6.93 -0.27 0.80
CA GLN A 309 5.83 -1.20 0.51
C GLN A 309 4.80 -0.51 -0.39
N ILE A 310 4.18 -1.28 -1.28
CA ILE A 310 3.18 -0.77 -2.22
C ILE A 310 1.77 -0.83 -1.63
N ASN A 311 0.97 0.19 -1.92
CA ASN A 311 -0.48 0.20 -1.80
C ASN A 311 -1.08 -0.06 -3.19
N GLN A 312 -1.96 -1.06 -3.33
CA GLN A 312 -2.70 -1.33 -4.57
C GLN A 312 -4.04 -0.61 -4.65
N ASN A 313 -4.56 -0.08 -3.54
CA ASN A 313 -5.84 0.65 -3.54
C ASN A 313 -5.60 2.17 -3.60
N THR A 314 -6.57 2.94 -4.09
CA THR A 314 -6.48 4.41 -4.09
C THR A 314 -6.37 4.95 -2.66
N ALA A 315 -5.86 6.16 -2.46
CA ALA A 315 -5.79 6.77 -1.13
C ALA A 315 -7.09 7.49 -0.70
N PHE A 316 -8.16 7.38 -1.49
CA PHE A 316 -9.40 8.13 -1.31
C PHE A 316 -10.51 7.23 -0.80
N VAL A 317 -11.38 7.77 0.07
CA VAL A 317 -12.67 7.14 0.36
C VAL A 317 -13.56 7.41 -0.85
N ASP A 318 -13.48 6.58 -1.89
CA ASP A 318 -14.29 6.71 -3.10
C ASP A 318 -14.97 5.43 -3.59
N GLY A 319 -14.95 4.38 -2.79
CA GLY A 319 -15.68 3.15 -3.06
C GLY A 319 -14.88 2.14 -3.89
N SER A 320 -13.55 2.20 -3.85
CA SER A 320 -12.69 1.32 -4.66
C SER A 320 -12.86 -0.16 -4.29
N GLN A 321 -13.28 -0.47 -3.06
CA GLN A 321 -13.66 -1.83 -2.64
C GLN A 321 -14.96 -2.35 -3.32
N VAL A 322 -15.76 -1.45 -3.90
CA VAL A 322 -16.91 -1.77 -4.77
C VAL A 322 -16.51 -1.72 -6.25
N TYR A 323 -15.74 -0.71 -6.67
CA TYR A 323 -15.51 -0.35 -8.08
C TYR A 323 -14.17 -0.78 -8.69
N GLY A 324 -13.22 -1.27 -7.89
CA GLY A 324 -11.84 -1.52 -8.31
C GLY A 324 -10.95 -0.28 -8.15
N SER A 325 -9.64 -0.52 -7.96
CA SER A 325 -8.58 0.51 -8.08
C SER A 325 -7.76 0.37 -9.38
N GLU A 326 -8.09 -0.61 -10.23
CA GLU A 326 -7.45 -0.88 -11.51
C GLU A 326 -8.53 -0.98 -12.60
N LYS A 327 -8.26 -0.48 -13.80
CA LYS A 327 -9.29 -0.32 -14.86
C LYS A 327 -9.95 -1.65 -15.22
N ASP A 328 -9.17 -2.71 -15.35
CA ASP A 328 -9.66 -4.01 -15.81
C ASP A 328 -10.59 -4.65 -14.75
N VAL A 329 -10.31 -4.42 -13.46
CA VAL A 329 -11.23 -4.78 -12.36
C VAL A 329 -12.53 -3.98 -12.45
N ALA A 330 -12.45 -2.67 -12.70
CA ALA A 330 -13.62 -1.80 -12.83
C ALA A 330 -14.51 -2.13 -14.02
N ASP A 331 -13.91 -2.53 -15.15
CA ASP A 331 -14.65 -3.04 -16.30
C ASP A 331 -15.31 -4.40 -15.98
N PHE A 332 -14.61 -5.29 -15.25
CA PHE A 332 -15.08 -6.65 -14.95
C PHE A 332 -16.18 -6.72 -13.87
N VAL A 333 -16.25 -5.75 -12.94
CA VAL A 333 -17.39 -5.63 -12.00
C VAL A 333 -18.63 -4.99 -12.64
N ARG A 334 -18.51 -4.33 -13.80
CA ARG A 334 -19.64 -3.74 -14.52
C ARG A 334 -20.44 -4.79 -15.29
N LYS A 335 -21.71 -4.47 -15.56
CA LYS A 335 -22.61 -5.26 -16.41
C LYS A 335 -22.53 -4.88 -17.90
N GLY A 336 -21.95 -3.72 -18.20
CA GLY A 336 -21.84 -3.15 -19.55
C GLY A 336 -23.16 -2.69 -20.17
N TYR A 337 -24.24 -2.60 -19.38
CA TYR A 337 -25.49 -1.95 -19.79
C TYR A 337 -26.29 -1.40 -18.60
N GLY A 338 -26.99 -0.29 -18.84
CA GLY A 338 -27.86 0.37 -17.86
C GLY A 338 -27.14 1.09 -16.71
N GLY A 339 -25.81 1.25 -16.80
CA GLY A 339 -24.96 1.74 -15.72
C GLY A 339 -24.88 0.78 -14.54
N LEU A 340 -25.15 -0.51 -14.74
CA LEU A 340 -25.26 -1.51 -13.67
C LEU A 340 -23.90 -2.17 -13.36
N LEU A 341 -23.73 -2.55 -12.10
CA LEU A 341 -22.77 -3.57 -11.68
C LEU A 341 -23.33 -4.98 -11.90
N ASN A 342 -22.42 -5.91 -12.12
CA ASN A 342 -22.72 -7.32 -12.29
C ASN A 342 -23.14 -7.96 -10.95
N THR A 343 -24.00 -8.99 -10.98
CA THR A 343 -24.58 -9.66 -9.81
C THR A 343 -24.89 -11.12 -10.13
N SER A 344 -24.92 -12.00 -9.12
CA SER A 344 -25.43 -13.36 -9.31
C SER A 344 -26.89 -13.36 -9.80
N GLU A 345 -27.23 -14.28 -10.71
CA GLU A 345 -28.63 -14.54 -11.06
C GLU A 345 -29.44 -15.02 -9.83
N PRO A 346 -30.74 -14.70 -9.71
CA PRO A 346 -31.57 -15.14 -8.59
C PRO A 346 -31.73 -16.67 -8.55
N VAL A 347 -31.49 -17.27 -7.38
CA VAL A 347 -31.60 -18.73 -7.19
C VAL A 347 -32.97 -19.09 -6.63
N GLY A 348 -33.83 -19.65 -7.49
CA GLY A 348 -35.17 -20.10 -7.11
C GLY A 348 -36.08 -18.94 -6.69
N THR A 349 -36.66 -19.01 -5.49
CA THR A 349 -37.51 -17.94 -4.93
C THR A 349 -36.72 -16.86 -4.18
N ALA A 350 -35.40 -17.01 -4.02
CA ALA A 350 -34.57 -16.02 -3.33
C ALA A 350 -34.28 -14.83 -4.27
N THR A 351 -34.90 -13.68 -3.99
CA THR A 351 -34.67 -12.41 -4.71
C THR A 351 -33.32 -11.76 -4.41
N SER A 352 -32.47 -12.41 -3.62
CA SER A 352 -31.15 -11.91 -3.23
C SER A 352 -30.14 -12.01 -4.38
N GLN A 353 -30.00 -10.93 -5.14
CA GLN A 353 -28.82 -10.65 -5.95
C GLN A 353 -27.59 -10.58 -5.03
N TYR A 354 -26.65 -11.50 -5.15
CA TYR A 354 -25.33 -11.40 -4.52
C TYR A 354 -24.31 -10.84 -5.51
N LEU A 355 -23.07 -10.70 -5.06
CA LEU A 355 -21.95 -10.50 -5.97
C LEU A 355 -21.88 -11.63 -7.01
N PRO A 356 -21.34 -11.40 -8.21
CA PRO A 356 -21.11 -12.46 -9.17
C PRO A 356 -20.00 -13.40 -8.66
N PRO A 357 -20.04 -14.70 -8.99
CA PRO A 357 -18.96 -15.61 -8.66
C PRO A 357 -17.69 -15.26 -9.46
N ARG A 358 -16.53 -15.36 -8.82
CA ARG A 358 -15.22 -15.27 -9.49
C ARG A 358 -15.05 -16.49 -10.38
N GLY A 359 -14.99 -16.28 -11.70
CA GLY A 359 -14.89 -17.34 -12.70
C GLY A 359 -13.71 -17.16 -13.65
N GLY A 360 -13.20 -18.27 -14.17
CA GLY A 360 -12.07 -18.32 -15.11
C GLY A 360 -10.70 -18.44 -14.45
N ASP A 361 -9.73 -18.95 -15.20
CA ASP A 361 -8.31 -19.00 -14.83
C ASP A 361 -7.61 -17.62 -14.95
N ASP A 362 -8.30 -16.63 -15.50
CA ASP A 362 -7.77 -15.31 -15.89
C ASP A 362 -7.43 -14.36 -14.72
N PHE A 363 -7.62 -14.78 -13.45
CA PHE A 363 -7.22 -13.99 -12.28
C PHE A 363 -6.27 -14.77 -11.38
N GLU A 364 -5.01 -14.32 -11.32
CA GLU A 364 -3.89 -15.05 -10.71
C GLU A 364 -4.07 -15.35 -9.20
N HIS A 365 -4.86 -14.52 -8.51
CA HIS A 365 -5.25 -14.71 -7.11
C HIS A 365 -6.38 -15.74 -6.95
N ARG A 366 -6.02 -17.03 -6.94
CA ARG A 366 -6.94 -18.16 -6.69
C ARG A 366 -7.66 -18.04 -5.33
N CYS A 367 -8.86 -18.60 -5.25
CA CYS A 367 -9.58 -18.77 -3.98
C CYS A 367 -8.71 -19.47 -2.91
N PRO A 368 -8.74 -19.03 -1.64
CA PRO A 368 -8.02 -19.70 -0.55
C PRO A 368 -8.67 -21.03 -0.11
N LEU A 369 -9.89 -21.33 -0.57
CA LEU A 369 -10.56 -22.61 -0.33
C LEU A 369 -10.19 -23.66 -1.40
N PRO A 370 -10.17 -24.96 -1.04
CA PRO A 370 -9.93 -26.06 -1.98
C PRO A 370 -10.88 -26.07 -3.19
N GLU A 371 -10.41 -26.60 -4.33
CA GLU A 371 -11.12 -26.69 -5.61
C GLU A 371 -12.56 -27.24 -5.51
N SER A 372 -12.79 -28.23 -4.64
CA SER A 372 -14.13 -28.79 -4.38
C SER A 372 -15.12 -27.85 -3.67
N MET A 373 -14.68 -26.63 -3.32
CA MET A 373 -15.47 -25.56 -2.69
C MET A 373 -15.21 -24.20 -3.35
N GLN A 374 -14.66 -24.17 -4.58
CA GLN A 374 -14.34 -22.92 -5.28
C GLN A 374 -15.58 -22.23 -5.85
N GLN A 375 -16.22 -21.43 -5.01
CA GLN A 375 -16.85 -20.17 -5.42
C GLN A 375 -16.39 -19.10 -4.44
N CYS A 376 -15.63 -18.13 -4.95
CA CYS A 376 -15.42 -16.84 -4.31
C CYS A 376 -16.35 -15.82 -4.96
N PHE A 377 -16.62 -14.70 -4.30
CA PHE A 377 -17.24 -13.56 -4.95
C PHE A 377 -16.21 -12.67 -5.63
N LEU A 378 -16.65 -11.94 -6.65
CA LEU A 378 -15.91 -10.87 -7.31
C LEU A 378 -16.41 -9.52 -6.80
N ALA A 379 -15.49 -8.65 -6.39
CA ALA A 379 -15.74 -7.25 -6.04
C ALA A 379 -14.56 -6.38 -6.51
N GLY A 380 -14.65 -5.07 -6.26
CA GLY A 380 -13.54 -4.14 -6.47
C GLY A 380 -12.30 -4.40 -5.59
N ASP A 381 -12.48 -5.02 -4.42
CA ASP A 381 -11.38 -5.50 -3.57
C ASP A 381 -11.40 -7.03 -3.41
N ILE A 382 -10.20 -7.61 -3.47
CA ILE A 382 -9.99 -9.07 -3.48
C ILE A 382 -10.28 -9.78 -2.15
N ARG A 383 -10.49 -9.03 -1.05
CA ARG A 383 -10.75 -9.57 0.30
C ARG A 383 -12.24 -9.71 0.63
N VAL A 384 -13.15 -9.48 -0.32
CA VAL A 384 -14.63 -9.50 -0.11
C VAL A 384 -15.17 -10.72 0.66
N ASP A 385 -14.53 -11.88 0.53
CA ASP A 385 -14.93 -13.13 1.19
C ASP A 385 -14.31 -13.35 2.57
N GLU A 386 -13.39 -12.50 3.04
CA GLU A 386 -12.59 -12.75 4.27
C GLU A 386 -13.47 -13.18 5.46
N MET A 387 -14.58 -12.48 5.67
CA MET A 387 -15.64 -12.92 6.59
C MET A 387 -17.04 -12.55 6.05
N PRO A 388 -18.10 -13.34 6.34
CA PRO A 388 -19.45 -13.08 5.81
C PRO A 388 -20.02 -11.69 6.15
N GLY A 389 -19.63 -11.07 7.26
CA GLY A 389 -20.01 -9.70 7.60
C GLY A 389 -19.50 -8.65 6.60
N LEU A 390 -18.29 -8.86 6.06
CA LEU A 390 -17.72 -8.03 5.00
C LEU A 390 -18.44 -8.28 3.67
N THR A 391 -18.64 -9.55 3.31
CA THR A 391 -19.39 -9.95 2.10
C THR A 391 -20.80 -9.34 2.07
N ALA A 392 -21.46 -9.23 3.23
CA ALA A 392 -22.75 -8.56 3.39
C ALA A 392 -22.69 -7.05 3.09
N MET A 393 -21.60 -6.36 3.49
CA MET A 393 -21.37 -4.95 3.15
C MET A 393 -21.24 -4.73 1.65
N HIS A 394 -20.34 -5.47 0.98
CA HIS A 394 -20.16 -5.36 -0.47
C HIS A 394 -21.47 -5.69 -1.22
N THR A 395 -22.20 -6.73 -0.79
CA THR A 395 -23.50 -7.11 -1.35
C THR A 395 -24.50 -5.93 -1.32
N VAL A 396 -24.60 -5.21 -0.20
CA VAL A 396 -25.53 -4.08 -0.09
C VAL A 396 -25.09 -2.86 -0.87
N PHE A 397 -23.80 -2.56 -0.97
CA PHE A 397 -23.34 -1.43 -1.79
C PHE A 397 -23.52 -1.68 -3.30
N ILE A 398 -23.37 -2.92 -3.76
CA ILE A 398 -23.66 -3.30 -5.16
C ILE A 398 -25.16 -3.22 -5.45
N ARG A 399 -26.02 -3.71 -4.53
CA ARG A 399 -27.48 -3.52 -4.65
C ARG A 399 -27.87 -2.04 -4.66
N LEU A 400 -27.26 -1.22 -3.80
CA LEU A 400 -27.51 0.22 -3.73
C LEU A 400 -27.15 0.93 -5.04
N HIS A 401 -26.00 0.59 -5.65
CA HIS A 401 -25.62 1.07 -6.97
C HIS A 401 -26.68 0.71 -8.01
N ASN A 402 -27.03 -0.57 -8.14
CA ASN A 402 -27.99 -1.04 -9.16
C ASN A 402 -29.39 -0.44 -8.99
N ILE A 403 -29.83 -0.16 -7.75
CA ILE A 403 -31.06 0.60 -7.48
C ILE A 403 -30.94 2.03 -8.00
N ILE A 404 -29.89 2.76 -7.60
CA ILE A 404 -29.72 4.18 -8.00
C ILE A 404 -29.56 4.32 -9.52
N ALA A 405 -28.80 3.44 -10.18
CA ALA A 405 -28.65 3.42 -11.64
C ALA A 405 -29.99 3.18 -12.36
N THR A 406 -30.82 2.27 -11.85
CA THR A 406 -32.16 2.00 -12.41
C THR A 406 -33.09 3.21 -12.30
N GLU A 407 -33.12 3.86 -11.12
CA GLU A 407 -33.90 5.08 -10.90
C GLU A 407 -33.40 6.24 -11.80
N LEU A 408 -32.08 6.47 -11.86
CA LEU A 408 -31.46 7.49 -12.72
C LEU A 408 -31.75 7.26 -14.21
N SER A 409 -31.74 5.99 -14.66
CA SER A 409 -32.10 5.61 -16.02
C SER A 409 -33.55 5.99 -16.35
N SER A 410 -34.50 5.70 -15.44
CA SER A 410 -35.91 6.03 -15.62
C SER A 410 -36.19 7.54 -15.67
N LEU A 411 -35.42 8.34 -14.93
CA LEU A 411 -35.48 9.80 -14.92
C LEU A 411 -34.78 10.41 -16.14
N ASN A 412 -33.67 9.80 -16.57
CA ASN A 412 -32.79 10.29 -17.63
C ASN A 412 -32.66 9.27 -18.77
N ASN A 413 -33.78 8.96 -19.44
CA ASN A 413 -33.86 8.03 -20.59
C ASN A 413 -33.00 8.41 -21.83
N HIS A 414 -32.11 9.40 -21.70
CA HIS A 414 -31.18 9.90 -22.71
C HIS A 414 -29.71 9.73 -22.29
N TRP A 415 -29.43 9.21 -21.09
CA TRP A 415 -28.09 8.85 -20.63
C TRP A 415 -27.71 7.46 -21.12
N ASP A 416 -26.41 7.26 -21.39
CA ASP A 416 -25.84 5.96 -21.77
C ASP A 416 -25.31 5.18 -20.54
N ASP A 417 -24.70 4.01 -20.78
CA ASP A 417 -24.14 3.17 -19.73
C ASP A 417 -23.05 3.86 -18.91
N GLU A 418 -22.18 4.65 -19.55
CA GLU A 418 -21.06 5.30 -18.89
C GLU A 418 -21.55 6.46 -18.01
N MET A 419 -22.45 7.29 -18.52
CA MET A 419 -23.07 8.38 -17.76
C MET A 419 -23.84 7.84 -16.55
N LEU A 420 -24.63 6.77 -16.73
CA LEU A 420 -25.36 6.13 -15.63
C LEU A 420 -24.41 5.51 -14.61
N PHE A 421 -23.36 4.80 -15.04
CA PHE A 421 -22.38 4.20 -14.15
C PHE A 421 -21.62 5.25 -13.33
N GLN A 422 -21.08 6.29 -13.97
CA GLN A 422 -20.24 7.29 -13.31
C GLN A 422 -21.06 8.20 -12.37
N GLU A 423 -22.29 8.57 -12.72
CA GLU A 423 -23.18 9.31 -11.81
C GLU A 423 -23.58 8.47 -10.59
N THR A 424 -23.92 7.20 -10.82
CA THR A 424 -24.25 6.27 -9.73
C THR A 424 -23.05 6.03 -8.82
N ARG A 425 -21.85 5.83 -9.39
CA ARG A 425 -20.58 5.77 -8.66
C ARG A 425 -20.36 7.05 -7.84
N ARG A 426 -20.44 8.24 -8.47
CA ARG A 426 -20.31 9.57 -7.83
C ARG A 426 -21.22 9.73 -6.61
N ILE A 427 -22.48 9.29 -6.70
CA ILE A 427 -23.44 9.32 -5.58
C ILE A 427 -23.06 8.32 -4.48
N VAL A 428 -22.75 7.06 -4.83
CA VAL A 428 -22.41 6.03 -3.85
C VAL A 428 -21.11 6.35 -3.11
N SER A 429 -20.06 6.83 -3.79
CA SER A 429 -18.83 7.34 -3.18
C SER A 429 -19.13 8.44 -2.16
N ALA A 430 -20.01 9.39 -2.50
CA ALA A 430 -20.42 10.46 -1.59
C ALA A 430 -21.21 9.94 -0.37
N LEU A 431 -22.00 8.87 -0.51
CA LEU A 431 -22.67 8.20 0.62
C LEU A 431 -21.66 7.50 1.55
N ILE A 432 -20.66 6.81 1.00
CA ILE A 432 -19.58 6.19 1.79
C ILE A 432 -18.78 7.26 2.55
N GLN A 433 -18.46 8.39 1.91
CA GLN A 433 -17.84 9.54 2.58
C GLN A 433 -18.73 10.12 3.69
N GLN A 434 -20.02 10.33 3.44
CA GLN A 434 -20.95 10.86 4.45
C GLN A 434 -21.04 9.94 5.66
N ILE A 435 -21.26 8.63 5.48
CA ILE A 435 -21.33 7.69 6.61
C ILE A 435 -19.99 7.68 7.38
N THR A 436 -18.86 7.67 6.67
CA THR A 436 -17.53 7.66 7.30
C THR A 436 -17.26 8.92 8.15
N TYR A 437 -17.47 10.12 7.59
CA TYR A 437 -17.11 11.37 8.25
C TYR A 437 -18.18 11.92 9.20
N ARG A 438 -19.47 11.69 8.91
CA ARG A 438 -20.59 12.18 9.74
C ARG A 438 -20.94 11.21 10.87
N ASP A 439 -20.96 9.91 10.59
CA ASP A 439 -21.56 8.91 11.49
C ASP A 439 -20.49 8.05 12.18
N TRP A 440 -19.48 7.56 11.45
CA TRP A 440 -18.48 6.61 11.98
C TRP A 440 -17.32 7.28 12.73
N LEU A 441 -16.60 8.22 12.10
CA LEU A 441 -15.43 8.87 12.71
C LEU A 441 -15.70 9.53 14.08
N PRO A 442 -16.86 10.17 14.36
CA PRO A 442 -17.15 10.69 15.71
C PRO A 442 -17.22 9.63 16.82
N HIS A 443 -17.49 8.37 16.49
CA HIS A 443 -17.44 7.25 17.45
C HIS A 443 -16.03 6.69 17.66
N VAL A 444 -15.12 6.88 16.69
CA VAL A 444 -13.73 6.39 16.73
C VAL A 444 -12.77 7.44 17.31
N LEU A 445 -12.84 8.68 16.81
CA LEU A 445 -11.95 9.78 17.19
C LEU A 445 -12.48 10.62 18.36
N GLY A 446 -13.79 10.57 18.62
CA GLY A 446 -14.46 11.44 19.58
C GLY A 446 -14.70 12.86 19.06
N LYS A 447 -15.62 13.57 19.72
CA LYS A 447 -16.13 14.88 19.25
C LYS A 447 -15.06 15.98 19.27
N ASP A 448 -14.15 15.95 20.23
CA ASP A 448 -13.13 16.99 20.40
C ASP A 448 -12.08 16.93 19.28
N LEU A 449 -11.57 15.74 18.97
CA LEU A 449 -10.60 15.55 17.87
C LEU A 449 -11.24 15.77 16.49
N MET A 450 -12.51 15.38 16.29
CA MET A 450 -13.27 15.74 15.08
C MET A 450 -13.41 17.25 14.88
N LYS A 451 -13.50 18.02 15.98
CA LYS A 451 -13.55 19.49 15.95
C LYS A 451 -12.17 20.11 15.73
N GLU A 452 -11.14 19.60 16.40
CA GLU A 452 -9.75 20.07 16.27
C GLU A 452 -9.21 19.87 14.85
N LEU A 453 -9.34 18.66 14.32
CA LEU A 453 -8.97 18.32 12.94
C LEU A 453 -10.01 18.79 11.91
N ASN A 454 -11.09 19.43 12.36
CA ASN A 454 -12.08 20.11 11.53
C ASN A 454 -12.80 19.17 10.52
N LEU A 455 -13.02 17.90 10.89
CA LEU A 455 -13.43 16.78 10.02
C LEU A 455 -14.96 16.65 9.79
N GLY A 456 -15.78 17.57 10.31
CA GLY A 456 -17.24 17.49 10.18
C GLY A 456 -17.76 17.78 8.76
N THR A 457 -18.86 17.14 8.36
CA THR A 457 -19.57 17.43 7.11
C THR A 457 -20.41 18.72 7.21
N ALA A 458 -20.88 19.26 6.08
CA ALA A 458 -21.83 20.37 6.09
C ALA A 458 -23.25 19.90 6.46
N ASN A 459 -23.95 20.70 7.27
CA ASN A 459 -25.37 20.44 7.60
C ASN A 459 -26.32 20.79 6.43
N ILE A 460 -25.90 21.68 5.52
CA ILE A 460 -26.67 22.15 4.36
C ILE A 460 -25.67 22.41 3.22
N GLY A 461 -25.99 21.98 1.99
CA GLY A 461 -25.14 22.17 0.83
C GLY A 461 -23.89 21.27 0.85
N TYR A 462 -22.81 21.72 0.22
CA TYR A 462 -21.52 21.04 0.22
C TYR A 462 -20.49 21.79 1.06
N ARG A 463 -19.42 21.10 1.43
CA ARG A 463 -18.28 21.68 2.14
C ARG A 463 -17.03 21.57 1.28
N ASP A 464 -16.53 22.70 0.81
CA ASP A 464 -15.19 22.73 0.21
C ASP A 464 -14.13 22.87 1.30
N THR A 465 -13.24 21.87 1.37
CA THR A 465 -11.99 21.88 2.14
C THR A 465 -10.83 21.37 1.29
N TYR A 466 -10.95 21.42 -0.04
CA TYR A 466 -9.88 21.02 -0.93
C TYR A 466 -8.67 21.92 -0.77
N ASN A 467 -7.49 21.31 -0.72
CA ASN A 467 -6.22 22.01 -0.64
C ASN A 467 -5.18 21.25 -1.48
N PRO A 468 -4.81 21.77 -2.68
CA PRO A 468 -3.93 21.06 -3.62
C PRO A 468 -2.47 20.92 -3.13
N ILE A 469 -2.13 21.46 -1.95
CA ILE A 469 -0.81 21.30 -1.31
C ILE A 469 -0.79 20.06 -0.39
N ILE A 470 -1.95 19.51 -0.01
CA ILE A 470 -2.02 18.29 0.80
C ILE A 470 -1.78 17.07 -0.09
N ASN A 471 -0.76 16.28 0.25
CA ASN A 471 -0.59 14.92 -0.28
C ASN A 471 -1.54 13.95 0.47
N PRO A 472 -2.51 13.33 -0.22
CA PRO A 472 -3.49 12.43 0.37
C PRO A 472 -2.98 10.99 0.52
N THR A 473 -1.85 10.61 -0.13
CA THR A 473 -1.33 9.24 -0.13
C THR A 473 -1.25 8.66 1.29
N ILE A 474 -1.82 7.46 1.46
CA ILE A 474 -1.87 6.77 2.76
C ILE A 474 -0.46 6.57 3.30
N ARG A 475 -0.31 6.73 4.61
CA ARG A 475 0.97 6.57 5.30
C ARG A 475 1.13 5.14 5.78
N ASN A 476 2.34 4.59 5.66
CA ASN A 476 2.65 3.19 5.94
C ASN A 476 2.16 2.75 7.34
N VAL A 477 2.34 3.59 8.36
CA VAL A 477 1.90 3.35 9.75
C VAL A 477 0.37 3.33 9.93
N PHE A 478 -0.41 3.89 9.01
CA PHE A 478 -1.87 3.81 9.04
C PHE A 478 -2.34 2.38 8.72
N SER A 479 -1.96 1.87 7.54
CA SER A 479 -2.30 0.51 7.06
C SER A 479 -1.66 -0.60 7.89
N THR A 480 -0.40 -0.42 8.33
CA THR A 480 0.34 -1.47 9.07
C THR A 480 0.02 -1.53 10.56
N ALA A 481 -0.42 -0.44 11.19
CA ALA A 481 -0.58 -0.38 12.65
C ALA A 481 -1.81 0.39 13.14
N ALA A 482 -1.99 1.65 12.76
CA ALA A 482 -2.94 2.53 13.42
C ALA A 482 -4.41 2.17 13.13
N PHE A 483 -4.75 1.82 11.89
CA PHE A 483 -6.12 1.47 11.52
C PHE A 483 -6.48 0.02 11.92
N ARG A 484 -5.48 -0.82 12.18
CA ARG A 484 -5.62 -2.19 12.71
C ARG A 484 -6.15 -2.26 14.15
N PHE A 485 -6.49 -1.13 14.78
CA PHE A 485 -7.22 -1.10 16.06
C PHE A 485 -8.55 -1.87 15.99
N GLY A 486 -9.17 -1.94 14.80
CA GLY A 486 -10.38 -2.71 14.54
C GLY A 486 -10.27 -4.20 14.93
N HIS A 487 -9.05 -4.76 14.92
CA HIS A 487 -8.82 -6.15 15.33
C HIS A 487 -9.12 -6.43 16.82
N THR A 488 -9.16 -5.40 17.67
CA THR A 488 -9.57 -5.54 19.10
C THR A 488 -11.10 -5.58 19.28
N LEU A 489 -11.86 -5.11 18.28
CA LEU A 489 -13.33 -5.09 18.30
C LEU A 489 -13.95 -6.44 17.88
N LEU A 490 -13.15 -7.35 17.33
CA LEU A 490 -13.58 -8.62 16.74
C LEU A 490 -14.05 -9.62 17.81
N THR A 491 -15.23 -10.21 17.59
CA THR A 491 -15.85 -11.25 18.41
C THR A 491 -15.59 -12.65 17.84
N ASP A 492 -15.56 -13.70 18.67
CA ASP A 492 -15.40 -15.10 18.21
C ASP A 492 -16.55 -15.60 17.29
N PHE A 493 -17.69 -14.89 17.28
CA PHE A 493 -18.89 -15.19 16.50
C PHE A 493 -19.62 -13.91 16.06
N VAL A 494 -20.48 -14.02 15.04
CA VAL A 494 -21.43 -13.01 14.60
C VAL A 494 -22.84 -13.59 14.73
N LYS A 495 -23.76 -12.91 15.42
CA LYS A 495 -25.19 -13.27 15.37
C LYS A 495 -25.84 -12.67 14.13
N ALA A 496 -26.79 -13.35 13.52
CA ALA A 496 -27.51 -12.90 12.34
C ALA A 496 -28.82 -12.16 12.71
N ALA A 497 -29.90 -12.40 11.96
CA ALA A 497 -31.20 -11.73 12.16
C ALA A 497 -31.91 -12.12 13.46
N ARG A 498 -31.57 -13.27 14.03
CA ARG A 498 -32.16 -13.86 15.23
C ARG A 498 -31.04 -14.28 16.18
N GLU A 499 -31.39 -14.54 17.44
CA GLU A 499 -30.37 -14.86 18.46
C GLU A 499 -29.91 -16.32 18.38
N GLU A 500 -30.82 -17.21 17.97
CA GLU A 500 -30.53 -18.61 17.67
C GLU A 500 -29.62 -18.80 16.44
N ASP A 501 -29.64 -17.86 15.49
CA ASP A 501 -28.82 -17.88 14.28
C ASP A 501 -27.45 -17.24 14.56
N THR A 502 -26.68 -17.86 15.46
CA THR A 502 -25.30 -17.46 15.81
C THR A 502 -24.26 -18.22 14.98
N LEU A 503 -23.43 -17.47 14.24
CA LEU A 503 -22.37 -18.00 13.37
C LEU A 503 -20.98 -17.86 14.04
N PRO A 504 -20.28 -18.95 14.41
CA PRO A 504 -18.87 -18.87 14.80
C PRO A 504 -18.01 -18.46 13.60
N LEU A 505 -17.03 -17.57 13.78
CA LEU A 505 -16.12 -17.17 12.70
C LEU A 505 -15.05 -18.25 12.44
N GLU A 506 -14.71 -19.04 13.46
CA GLU A 506 -13.97 -20.30 13.30
C GLU A 506 -14.64 -21.19 12.25
N GLY A 507 -13.89 -21.53 11.19
CA GLY A 507 -14.36 -22.37 10.08
C GLY A 507 -15.29 -21.68 9.07
N ASN A 508 -15.60 -20.38 9.23
CA ASN A 508 -16.48 -19.63 8.31
C ASN A 508 -15.84 -18.42 7.62
N PHE A 509 -14.55 -18.17 7.85
CA PHE A 509 -13.73 -17.34 6.95
C PHE A 509 -13.79 -17.91 5.52
N PHE A 510 -13.93 -17.04 4.51
CA PHE A 510 -14.08 -17.41 3.08
C PHE A 510 -15.29 -18.30 2.73
N ASN A 511 -16.19 -18.62 3.67
CA ASN A 511 -17.29 -19.54 3.44
C ASN A 511 -18.53 -18.85 2.87
N ILE A 512 -18.56 -18.62 1.56
CA ILE A 512 -19.67 -17.91 0.89
C ILE A 512 -21.03 -18.62 1.04
N SER A 513 -21.05 -19.94 1.26
CA SER A 513 -22.30 -20.72 1.35
C SER A 513 -23.19 -20.27 2.52
N VAL A 514 -22.59 -19.65 3.54
CA VAL A 514 -23.30 -19.09 4.70
C VAL A 514 -24.08 -17.83 4.32
N ILE A 515 -23.51 -16.91 3.54
CA ILE A 515 -24.22 -15.67 3.17
C ILE A 515 -25.34 -15.92 2.16
N GLN A 516 -25.36 -17.10 1.53
CA GLN A 516 -26.41 -17.53 0.60
C GLN A 516 -27.62 -18.18 1.31
N SER A 517 -27.55 -18.47 2.62
CA SER A 517 -28.62 -19.11 3.38
C SER A 517 -29.64 -18.12 3.97
N GLU A 518 -30.93 -18.46 3.95
CA GLU A 518 -32.04 -17.60 4.44
C GLU A 518 -31.93 -17.11 5.90
N ARG A 519 -31.13 -17.79 6.74
CA ARG A 519 -30.90 -17.43 8.15
C ARG A 519 -29.79 -16.40 8.36
N THR A 520 -28.83 -16.40 7.44
CA THR A 520 -27.52 -15.76 7.56
C THR A 520 -27.21 -14.89 6.34
N ASP A 521 -28.24 -14.51 5.59
CA ASP A 521 -28.15 -13.65 4.41
C ASP A 521 -27.57 -12.26 4.72
N ALA A 522 -27.25 -11.50 3.67
CA ALA A 522 -26.67 -10.16 3.82
C ALA A 522 -27.54 -9.23 4.71
N ALA A 523 -28.88 -9.27 4.58
CA ALA A 523 -29.76 -8.48 5.43
C ALA A 523 -29.72 -8.94 6.90
N SER A 524 -29.66 -10.26 7.12
CA SER A 524 -29.57 -10.86 8.45
C SER A 524 -28.24 -10.57 9.14
N MET A 525 -27.12 -10.65 8.42
CA MET A 525 -25.80 -10.27 8.95
C MET A 525 -25.75 -8.78 9.33
N LEU A 526 -26.20 -7.88 8.45
CA LEU A 526 -26.19 -6.43 8.75
C LEU A 526 -27.11 -6.07 9.92
N LYS A 527 -28.27 -6.73 10.04
CA LYS A 527 -29.17 -6.62 11.21
C LYS A 527 -28.50 -7.09 12.49
N GLY A 528 -27.71 -8.16 12.42
CA GLY A 528 -26.93 -8.70 13.53
C GLY A 528 -25.77 -7.79 13.97
N LEU A 529 -24.94 -7.38 13.03
CA LEU A 529 -23.84 -6.41 13.19
C LEU A 529 -24.32 -5.09 13.81
N SER A 530 -25.51 -4.63 13.41
CA SER A 530 -26.14 -3.40 13.92
C SER A 530 -26.73 -3.51 15.34
N ARG A 531 -26.73 -4.71 15.94
CA ARG A 531 -27.34 -5.00 17.24
C ARG A 531 -26.38 -5.60 18.26
N CYS A 532 -25.45 -6.43 17.83
CA CYS A 532 -24.48 -7.07 18.70
C CYS A 532 -23.43 -6.06 19.16
N PRO A 533 -23.00 -6.08 20.44
CA PRO A 533 -21.81 -5.36 20.86
C PRO A 533 -20.57 -5.92 20.17
N SER A 534 -19.57 -5.07 19.97
CA SER A 534 -18.20 -5.52 19.67
C SER A 534 -17.50 -6.08 20.92
N GLU A 535 -16.30 -6.64 20.78
CA GLU A 535 -15.33 -6.63 21.89
C GLU A 535 -14.86 -5.18 22.16
N PRO A 536 -14.29 -4.88 23.35
CA PRO A 536 -13.85 -3.52 23.69
C PRO A 536 -12.55 -3.09 23.00
N ILE A 537 -12.32 -1.78 22.89
CA ILE A 537 -10.99 -1.24 22.54
C ILE A 537 -10.07 -1.34 23.76
N ASP A 538 -9.44 -2.49 23.95
CA ASP A 538 -8.34 -2.69 24.90
C ASP A 538 -7.27 -3.64 24.33
N GLY A 539 -6.50 -4.33 25.20
CA GLY A 539 -5.41 -5.21 24.79
C GLY A 539 -5.86 -6.63 24.43
N PHE A 540 -7.13 -6.98 24.65
CA PHE A 540 -7.67 -8.28 24.30
C PHE A 540 -8.00 -8.40 22.80
N VAL A 541 -7.83 -9.60 22.25
CA VAL A 541 -8.30 -9.99 20.90
C VAL A 541 -8.89 -11.40 21.03
N ALA A 542 -10.05 -11.62 20.39
CA ALA A 542 -10.78 -12.89 20.48
C ALA A 542 -9.96 -14.10 20.00
N ASN A 543 -10.16 -15.25 20.65
CA ASN A 543 -9.28 -16.43 20.49
C ASN A 543 -9.30 -16.97 19.06
N THR A 544 -10.42 -16.83 18.36
CA THR A 544 -10.57 -17.17 16.94
C THR A 544 -9.53 -16.46 16.07
N PHE A 545 -9.13 -15.24 16.41
CA PHE A 545 -8.16 -14.47 15.64
C PHE A 545 -6.72 -14.68 16.11
N THR A 546 -6.48 -15.06 17.36
CA THR A 546 -5.12 -15.31 17.88
C THR A 546 -4.68 -16.76 17.72
N ASP A 547 -5.60 -17.72 17.67
CA ASP A 547 -5.29 -19.16 17.63
C ASP A 547 -5.89 -19.89 16.40
N LYS A 548 -6.83 -19.27 15.67
CA LYS A 548 -7.66 -19.94 14.65
C LYS A 548 -7.92 -19.13 13.37
N LEU A 549 -7.15 -18.07 13.10
CA LEU A 549 -7.40 -17.24 11.90
C LEU A 549 -7.26 -18.11 10.64
N PHE A 550 -8.28 -18.09 9.78
CA PHE A 550 -8.36 -18.89 8.55
C PHE A 550 -8.17 -20.41 8.76
N ALA A 551 -8.51 -20.93 9.94
CA ALA A 551 -8.30 -22.34 10.28
C ALA A 551 -9.23 -23.29 9.49
N THR A 552 -8.68 -23.96 8.47
CA THR A 552 -9.36 -25.06 7.77
C THR A 552 -9.04 -26.42 8.43
N PRO A 553 -9.99 -27.37 8.50
CA PRO A 553 -9.71 -28.74 8.93
C PRO A 553 -8.88 -29.49 7.89
N ASN A 554 -7.78 -30.10 8.33
CA ASN A 554 -6.91 -30.90 7.44
C ASN A 554 -7.45 -32.33 7.23
N LYS A 555 -6.80 -33.12 6.37
CA LYS A 555 -7.16 -34.52 6.08
C LYS A 555 -7.14 -35.49 7.29
N LYS A 556 -6.70 -35.05 8.47
CA LYS A 556 -6.72 -35.78 9.76
C LYS A 556 -7.66 -35.13 10.79
N GLY A 557 -8.43 -34.10 10.43
CA GLY A 557 -9.33 -33.38 11.33
C GLY A 557 -8.67 -32.39 12.30
N LYS A 558 -7.34 -32.15 12.22
CA LYS A 558 -6.72 -31.04 12.97
C LYS A 558 -7.01 -29.71 12.27
N PHE A 559 -7.28 -28.67 13.04
CA PHE A 559 -7.49 -27.30 12.56
C PHE A 559 -6.19 -26.51 12.64
N PHE A 560 -5.71 -25.97 11.52
CA PHE A 560 -4.47 -25.18 11.48
C PHE A 560 -4.77 -23.71 11.23
N GLY A 561 -4.83 -22.90 12.29
CA GLY A 561 -4.99 -21.45 12.19
C GLY A 561 -3.69 -20.65 12.13
N LEU A 562 -3.83 -19.36 11.87
CA LEU A 562 -2.82 -18.32 12.07
C LEU A 562 -3.16 -17.48 13.31
N ASP A 563 -2.29 -16.50 13.63
CA ASP A 563 -2.43 -15.58 14.76
C ASP A 563 -2.36 -14.13 14.25
N LEU A 564 -3.52 -13.48 14.13
CA LEU A 564 -3.66 -12.12 13.59
C LEU A 564 -2.81 -11.10 14.37
N VAL A 565 -2.71 -11.23 15.69
CA VAL A 565 -1.90 -10.31 16.51
C VAL A 565 -0.41 -10.50 16.22
N SER A 566 0.03 -11.74 16.05
CA SER A 566 1.40 -12.03 15.62
C SER A 566 1.69 -11.53 14.20
N LEU A 567 0.74 -11.67 13.26
CA LEU A 567 0.85 -11.15 11.88
C LEU A 567 0.79 -9.62 11.78
N ASN A 568 0.36 -8.92 12.83
CA ASN A 568 0.39 -7.44 12.92
C ASN A 568 1.69 -6.90 13.56
N ILE A 569 2.51 -7.78 14.14
CA ILE A 569 3.76 -7.43 14.86
C ILE A 569 5.00 -7.81 14.02
N GLN A 570 4.85 -8.80 13.14
CA GLN A 570 5.87 -9.32 12.22
C GLN A 570 5.96 -8.48 10.94
#